data_AF-A0AAW8CQ40-F1
#
_entry.id   AF-A0AAW8CQ40-F1
#
_cell.length_a   1.000
_cell.length_b   1.000
_cell.length_c   1.000
_cell.angle_alpha   90.00
_cell.angle_beta   90.00
_cell.angle_gamma   90.00
#
_symmetry.space_group_name_H-M   'P 1'
#
loop_
_entity.id
_entity.type
_entity.pdbx_description
1 polymer ?
#
loop_
_entity_poly.entity_id
_entity_poly.type
_entity_poly.pdbx_seq_one_letter_code
_entity_poly.pdbx_strand_id
1 'polypeptide(L)'
;MFKQFKSALIWYYLFKLRRRLALVVFLLLIAFFADAIYEDFIEFLTLQNMLEYLALVLIIKWIIIIGNIALSCYLLITMFRRKDDPKSEEKEAVKVAVKEKFTDREKKFLDKKKLRSKADILLDD
;
A
#
# COMPACT_ATOMS: atom_id res chain seq x y z
N MET A 1 -28.95 -0.48 19.30
CA MET A 1 -28.33 -1.38 18.31
C MET A 1 -27.26 -0.72 17.41
N PHE A 2 -27.32 0.58 17.10
CA PHE A 2 -26.31 1.27 16.27
C PHE A 2 -24.87 1.33 16.85
N LYS A 3 -24.70 1.27 18.19
CA LYS A 3 -23.37 1.32 18.82
C LYS A 3 -22.51 0.09 18.49
N GLN A 4 -23.12 -1.09 18.36
CA GLN A 4 -22.39 -2.34 18.08
C GLN A 4 -21.98 -2.46 16.61
N PHE A 5 -22.83 -2.02 15.67
CA PHE A 5 -22.50 -1.96 14.24
C PHE A 5 -21.33 -1.01 13.96
N LYS A 6 -21.28 0.16 14.62
CA LYS A 6 -20.16 1.09 14.49
C LYS A 6 -18.84 0.48 14.99
N SER A 7 -18.88 -0.23 16.12
CA SER A 7 -17.69 -0.91 16.67
C SER A 7 -17.16 -2.01 15.75
N ALA A 8 -18.05 -2.80 15.14
CA ALA A 8 -17.65 -3.84 14.19
C ALA A 8 -17.02 -3.25 12.92
N LEU A 9 -17.57 -2.15 12.40
CA LEU A 9 -17.00 -1.44 11.25
C LEU A 9 -15.61 -0.89 11.57
N ILE A 10 -15.42 -0.28 12.75
CA ILE A 10 -14.13 0.23 13.19
C ILE A 10 -13.11 -0.90 13.23
N TRP A 11 -13.44 -2.04 13.85
CA TRP A 11 -12.56 -3.22 13.90
C TRP A 11 -12.23 -3.80 12.53
N TYR A 12 -13.21 -3.85 11.63
CA TYR A 12 -13.01 -4.33 10.26
C TYR A 12 -12.02 -3.45 9.49
N TYR A 13 -12.17 -2.12 9.56
CA TYR A 13 -11.22 -1.19 8.93
C TYR A 13 -9.84 -1.22 9.60
N LEU A 14 -9.78 -1.33 10.93
CA LEU A 14 -8.54 -1.49 11.70
C LEU A 14 -7.75 -2.71 11.22
N PHE A 15 -8.42 -3.86 11.09
CA PHE A 15 -7.78 -5.09 10.64
C PHE A 15 -7.39 -5.02 9.16
N LYS A 16 -8.25 -4.47 8.30
CA LYS A 16 -8.00 -4.31 6.86
C LYS A 16 -6.82 -3.37 6.58
N LEU A 17 -6.61 -2.36 7.41
CA LEU A 17 -5.56 -1.35 7.28
C LEU A 17 -4.38 -1.56 8.26
N ARG A 18 -4.31 -2.71 8.95
CA ARG A 18 -3.41 -2.97 10.09
C ARG A 18 -1.95 -2.55 9.87
N ARG A 19 -1.37 -2.86 8.71
CA ARG A 19 0.05 -2.54 8.42
C ARG A 19 0.31 -1.05 8.31
N ARG A 20 -0.66 -0.27 7.79
CA ARG A 20 -0.49 1.18 7.60
C ARG A 20 -0.88 1.96 8.85
N LEU A 21 -1.92 1.52 9.57
CA LEU A 21 -2.24 2.04 10.90
C LEU A 21 -1.08 1.84 11.87
N ALA A 22 -0.42 0.68 11.84
CA ALA A 22 0.80 0.45 12.62
C ALA A 22 1.89 1.49 12.29
N LEU A 23 2.07 1.87 11.01
CA LEU A 23 3.03 2.91 10.63
C LEU A 23 2.64 4.29 11.16
N VAL A 24 1.36 4.65 11.10
CA VAL A 24 0.88 5.94 11.64
C VAL A 24 1.03 5.99 13.16
N VAL A 25 0.68 4.90 13.86
CA VAL A 25 0.87 4.78 15.32
C VAL A 25 2.36 4.84 15.68
N PHE A 26 3.21 4.17 14.89
CA PHE A 26 4.67 4.23 15.06
C PHE A 26 5.20 5.65 14.85
N LEU A 27 4.69 6.38 13.85
CA LEU A 27 5.01 7.78 13.65
C LEU A 27 4.62 8.65 14.85
N LEU A 28 3.42 8.45 15.39
CA LEU A 28 2.96 9.16 16.58
C LEU A 28 3.83 8.84 17.80
N LEU A 29 4.27 7.59 17.98
CA LEU A 29 5.21 7.22 19.03
C LEU A 29 6.53 7.97 18.88
N ILE A 30 7.09 8.05 17.66
CA ILE A 30 8.31 8.82 17.41
C ILE A 30 8.10 10.30 17.78
N ALA A 31 6.95 10.89 17.42
CA ALA A 31 6.66 12.28 17.76
C ALA A 31 6.59 12.49 19.29
N PHE A 32 5.95 11.56 19.99
CA PHE A 32 5.85 11.58 21.46
C PHE A 32 7.23 11.48 22.12
N PHE A 33 8.06 10.53 21.68
CA PHE A 33 9.42 10.39 22.20
C PHE A 33 10.30 11.60 21.87
N ALA A 34 10.16 12.18 20.68
CA ALA A 34 10.94 13.37 20.30
C ALA A 34 10.63 14.57 21.21
N ASP A 35 9.39 14.74 21.65
CA ASP A 35 9.02 15.82 22.56
C ASP A 35 9.54 15.58 23.98
N ALA A 36 9.45 14.34 24.47
CA ALA A 36 10.02 13.96 25.76
C ALA A 36 11.55 14.17 25.80
N ILE A 37 12.26 13.71 24.76
CA ILE A 37 13.72 13.85 24.66
C ILE A 37 14.13 15.32 24.52
N TYR A 38 13.29 16.16 23.88
CA TYR A 38 13.61 17.57 23.69
C TYR A 38 13.69 18.35 25.01
N GLU A 39 12.79 18.06 25.96
CA GLU A 39 12.81 18.68 27.29
C GLU A 39 14.10 18.32 28.04
N ASP A 40 14.44 17.03 28.09
CA ASP A 40 15.68 16.52 28.66
C ASP A 40 16.92 17.15 27.99
N PHE A 41 16.90 17.32 26.68
CA PHE A 41 18.00 17.93 25.92
C PHE A 41 18.20 19.41 26.26
N ILE A 42 17.12 20.18 26.44
CA ILE A 42 17.23 21.58 26.83
C ILE A 42 17.82 21.68 28.23
N GLU A 43 17.32 20.87 29.17
CA GLU A 43 17.82 20.86 30.55
C GLU A 43 19.30 20.47 30.61
N PHE A 44 19.71 19.49 29.82
CA PHE A 44 21.11 19.11 29.70
C PHE A 44 21.98 20.27 29.15
N LEU A 45 21.52 20.96 28.11
CA LEU A 45 22.26 22.06 27.50
C LEU A 45 22.35 23.29 28.40
N THR A 46 21.30 23.57 29.18
CA THR A 46 21.32 24.67 30.16
C THR A 46 22.28 24.36 31.31
N LEU A 47 22.33 23.12 31.80
CA LEU A 47 23.30 22.69 32.82
C LEU A 47 24.75 22.79 32.33
N GLN A 48 24.99 22.53 31.04
CA GLN A 48 26.30 22.66 30.39
C GLN A 48 26.67 24.11 30.00
N ASN A 49 25.78 25.10 30.17
CA ASN A 49 25.94 26.47 29.67
C ASN A 49 26.23 26.58 28.15
N MET A 50 25.79 25.59 27.37
CA MET A 50 26.06 25.46 25.93
C MET A 50 24.86 25.95 25.10
N LEU A 51 24.41 27.18 25.37
CA LEU A 51 23.19 27.76 24.79
C LEU A 51 23.27 27.99 23.27
N GLU A 52 24.46 28.03 22.70
CA GLU A 52 24.67 28.18 21.25
C GLU A 52 24.01 27.04 20.45
N TYR A 53 23.95 25.84 21.02
CA TYR A 53 23.34 24.67 20.39
C TYR A 53 21.81 24.66 20.49
N LEU A 54 21.22 25.51 21.35
CA LEU A 54 19.77 25.56 21.55
C LEU A 54 19.02 25.92 20.26
N ALA A 55 19.59 26.82 19.46
CA ALA A 55 19.03 27.20 18.17
C ALA A 55 19.00 26.01 17.18
N LEU A 56 20.08 25.22 17.13
CA LEU A 56 20.14 24.02 16.30
C LEU A 56 19.14 22.97 16.77
N VAL A 57 19.03 22.73 18.09
CA VAL A 57 18.07 21.78 18.66
C VAL A 57 16.63 22.19 18.35
N LEU A 58 16.32 23.49 18.39
CA LEU A 58 15.01 24.00 18.02
C LEU A 58 14.69 23.73 16.54
N ILE A 59 15.64 23.98 15.64
CA ILE A 59 15.48 23.68 14.21
C ILE A 59 15.25 22.18 13.99
N ILE A 60 16.02 21.33 14.66
CA ILE A 60 15.88 19.86 14.59
C ILE A 60 14.50 19.42 15.07
N LYS A 61 13.98 19.98 16.17
CA LYS A 61 12.62 19.69 16.65
C LYS A 61 11.58 19.94 15.56
N TRP A 62 11.64 21.10 14.91
CA TRP A 62 10.69 21.44 13.85
C TRP A 62 10.83 20.56 12.60
N ILE A 63 12.05 20.18 12.22
CA ILE A 63 12.28 19.22 11.14
C ILE A 63 11.62 17.87 11.46
N ILE A 64 11.75 17.39 12.70
CA ILE A 64 11.12 16.14 13.12
C ILE A 64 9.58 16.25 13.07
N ILE A 65 9.01 17.34 13.60
CA ILE A 65 7.55 17.57 13.60
C ILE A 65 7.01 17.63 12.16
N ILE A 66 7.61 18.46 11.31
CA ILE A 66 7.19 18.63 9.92
C ILE A 66 7.37 17.32 9.15
N GLY A 67 8.49 16.63 9.34
CA GLY A 67 8.75 15.32 8.72
C GLY A 67 7.70 14.27 9.11
N ASN A 68 7.29 14.24 10.38
CA ASN A 68 6.26 13.33 10.88
C ASN A 68 4.89 13.64 10.27
N ILE A 69 4.50 14.91 10.23
CA ILE A 69 3.25 15.36 9.58
C ILE A 69 3.27 15.03 8.09
N ALA A 70 4.37 15.33 7.38
CA ALA A 70 4.50 15.07 5.95
C ALA A 70 4.41 13.58 5.63
N LEU A 71 5.09 12.73 6.40
CA LEU A 71 5.03 11.27 6.27
C LEU A 71 3.63 10.72 6.59
N SER A 72 2.97 11.25 7.61
CA SER A 72 1.58 10.89 7.94
C SER A 72 0.63 11.24 6.79
N CYS A 73 0.70 12.47 6.27
CA CYS A 73 -0.06 12.89 5.10
C CYS A 73 0.25 12.04 3.86
N TYR A 74 1.52 11.71 3.62
CA TYR A 74 1.92 10.81 2.54
C TYR A 74 1.28 9.42 2.65
N LEU A 75 1.28 8.83 3.86
CA LEU A 75 0.64 7.54 4.12
C LEU A 75 -0.88 7.59 3.90
N LEU A 76 -1.51 8.72 4.23
CA LEU A 76 -2.94 8.95 3.97
C LEU A 76 -3.23 9.11 2.47
N ILE A 77 -2.46 9.91 1.74
CA ILE A 77 -2.67 10.12 0.30
C ILE A 77 -2.45 8.80 -0.48
N THR A 78 -1.40 8.05 -0.12
CA THR A 78 -1.14 6.73 -0.72
C THR A 78 -2.17 5.67 -0.32
N MET A 79 -3.08 5.94 0.62
CA MET A 79 -4.23 5.08 0.94
C MET A 79 -5.30 5.12 -0.16
N PHE A 80 -5.51 6.29 -0.77
CA PHE A 80 -6.54 6.51 -1.78
C PHE A 80 -6.05 6.26 -3.21
N ARG A 81 -4.73 6.19 -3.41
CA ARG A 81 -4.18 5.67 -4.66
C ARG A 81 -4.61 4.21 -4.79
N ARG A 82 -5.58 3.95 -5.68
CA ARG A 82 -5.89 2.60 -6.13
C ARG A 82 -4.57 1.96 -6.51
N LYS A 83 -4.26 0.82 -5.89
CA LYS A 83 -3.30 -0.08 -6.49
C LYS A 83 -3.94 -0.45 -7.82
N ASP A 84 -3.50 0.16 -8.90
CA ASP A 84 -3.54 -0.55 -10.17
C ASP A 84 -2.76 -1.83 -9.90
N ASP A 85 -3.50 -2.92 -9.83
CA ASP A 85 -2.99 -4.20 -9.39
C ASP A 85 -1.75 -4.55 -10.24
N PRO A 86 -0.61 -4.94 -9.66
CA PRO A 86 0.43 -5.61 -10.44
C PRO A 86 -0.03 -6.97 -11.00
N LYS A 87 -1.30 -7.37 -10.77
CA LYS A 87 -1.93 -8.55 -11.38
C LYS A 87 -2.43 -8.31 -12.81
N SER A 88 -2.40 -7.08 -13.35
CA SER A 88 -2.75 -6.88 -14.77
C SER A 88 -1.63 -7.33 -15.70
N GLU A 89 -0.36 -7.13 -15.31
CA GLU A 89 0.79 -7.56 -16.12
C GLU A 89 0.95 -9.08 -16.13
N GLU A 90 0.69 -9.75 -15.00
CA GLU A 90 0.78 -11.21 -14.92
C GLU A 90 -0.37 -11.91 -15.68
N LYS A 91 -1.56 -11.30 -15.74
CA LYS A 91 -2.68 -11.83 -16.55
C LYS A 91 -2.49 -11.59 -18.04
N GLU A 92 -1.83 -10.51 -18.44
CA GLU A 92 -1.47 -10.28 -19.84
C GLU A 92 -0.29 -11.18 -20.26
N ALA A 93 0.74 -11.32 -19.43
CA ALA A 93 1.86 -12.24 -19.69
C ALA A 93 1.40 -13.70 -19.78
N VAL A 94 0.46 -14.15 -18.92
CA VAL A 94 -0.11 -15.50 -19.01
C VAL A 94 -0.99 -15.67 -20.26
N LYS A 95 -1.76 -14.64 -20.66
CA LYS A 95 -2.55 -14.71 -21.91
C LYS A 95 -1.68 -14.71 -23.17
N VAL A 96 -0.55 -14.01 -23.14
CA VAL A 96 0.42 -13.99 -24.25
C VAL A 96 1.21 -15.30 -24.30
N ALA A 97 1.69 -15.82 -23.16
CA ALA A 97 2.39 -17.09 -23.08
C ALA A 97 1.51 -18.32 -23.41
N VAL A 98 0.19 -18.24 -23.17
CA VAL A 98 -0.74 -19.31 -23.61
C VAL A 98 -0.99 -19.26 -25.12
N LYS A 99 -0.97 -18.08 -25.75
CA LYS A 99 -1.14 -17.95 -27.22
C LYS A 99 0.05 -18.51 -28.02
N GLU A 100 1.26 -18.48 -27.47
CA GLU A 100 2.46 -19.00 -28.15
C GLU A 100 2.59 -20.53 -28.11
N LYS A 101 1.90 -21.22 -27.18
CA LYS A 101 1.98 -22.68 -27.04
C LYS A 101 1.16 -23.49 -28.05
N PHE A 102 0.40 -22.84 -28.93
CA PHE A 102 -0.42 -23.53 -29.91
C PHE A 102 0.32 -23.74 -31.23
N THR A 103 0.28 -24.98 -31.71
CA THR A 103 0.80 -25.37 -33.03
C THR A 103 -0.07 -24.73 -34.13
N ASP A 104 0.44 -24.50 -35.35
CA ASP A 104 -0.33 -23.85 -36.43
C ASP A 104 -1.63 -24.59 -36.80
N ARG A 105 -1.68 -25.89 -36.52
CA ARG A 105 -2.89 -26.71 -36.63
C ARG A 105 -3.95 -26.33 -35.59
N GLU A 106 -3.56 -26.02 -34.36
CA GLU A 106 -4.46 -25.72 -33.24
C GLU A 106 -5.04 -24.31 -33.34
N LYS A 107 -4.27 -23.36 -33.88
CA LYS A 107 -4.74 -22.01 -34.20
C LYS A 107 -5.94 -22.03 -35.16
N LYS A 108 -5.96 -22.95 -36.13
CA LYS A 108 -7.10 -23.13 -37.06
C LYS A 108 -8.38 -23.62 -36.39
N PHE A 109 -8.33 -24.15 -35.16
CA PHE A 109 -9.50 -24.61 -34.42
C PHE A 109 -10.03 -23.56 -33.44
N LEU A 110 -9.18 -22.64 -32.97
CA LEU A 110 -9.58 -21.54 -32.08
C LEU A 110 -10.58 -20.58 -32.75
N ASP A 111 -10.41 -20.30 -34.04
CA ASP A 111 -11.22 -19.33 -34.77
C ASP A 111 -12.45 -19.95 -35.48
N LYS A 112 -12.66 -21.26 -35.37
CA LYS A 112 -13.80 -21.94 -36.00
C LYS A 112 -15.05 -21.83 -35.13
N LYS A 113 -16.08 -21.15 -35.65
CA LYS A 113 -17.38 -20.95 -34.97
C LYS A 113 -18.16 -22.24 -34.66
N LYS A 114 -17.96 -23.32 -35.42
CA LYS A 114 -18.57 -24.64 -35.17
C LYS A 114 -17.57 -25.75 -35.52
N LEU A 115 -17.36 -26.68 -34.58
CA LEU A 115 -16.57 -27.89 -34.78
C LEU A 115 -17.51 -28.98 -35.33
N ARG A 116 -17.35 -29.36 -36.60
CA ARG A 116 -18.12 -30.46 -37.18
C ARG A 116 -17.59 -31.79 -36.68
N SER A 117 -18.49 -32.64 -36.19
CA SER A 117 -18.16 -33.99 -35.75
C SER A 117 -18.06 -34.95 -36.94
N LYS A 118 -17.49 -36.14 -36.73
CA LYS A 118 -17.45 -37.18 -37.78
C LYS A 118 -18.85 -37.59 -38.25
N ALA A 119 -19.86 -37.49 -37.39
CA ALA A 119 -21.25 -37.79 -37.74
C ALA A 119 -21.86 -36.69 -38.63
N ASP A 120 -21.51 -35.43 -38.42
CA ASP A 120 -21.99 -34.31 -39.25
C ASP A 120 -21.44 -34.37 -40.67
N ILE A 121 -20.23 -34.92 -40.85
CA ILE A 121 -19.61 -35.08 -42.17
C ILE A 121 -20.33 -36.17 -42.98
N LEU A 122 -20.79 -37.23 -42.32
CA LEU A 122 -21.51 -38.35 -42.95
C LEU A 122 -22.96 -38.03 -43.33
N LEU A 123 -23.51 -36.90 -42.86
CA LEU A 123 -24.86 -36.44 -43.22
C LEU A 123 -24.86 -35.49 -44.44
N ASP A 124 -23.69 -34.99 -44.84
CA ASP A 124 -23.52 -34.08 -45.99
C ASP A 124 -23.12 -34.83 -47.28
N ASP A 125 -22.79 -36.13 -47.21
CA ASP A 125 -22.55 -37.05 -48.35
C ASP A 125 -23.84 -37.80 -48.74
#